data_AF-A0A2K8VAE6-F1
#
_entry.id   AF-A0A2K8VAE6-F1
#
_cell.length_a   1.000
_cell.length_b   1.000
_cell.length_c   1.000
_cell.angle_alpha   90.00
_cell.angle_beta   90.00
_cell.angle_gamma   90.00
#
_symmetry.space_group_name_H-M   'P 1'
#
loop_
_entity.id
_entity.type
_entity.pdbx_description
1 polymer ?
#
loop_
_entity_poly.entity_id
_entity_poly.type
_entity_poly.pdbx_seq_one_letter_code
_entity_poly.pdbx_strand_id
1 'polypeptide(L)'
;MKYLFLIFLFFTLSLYSQNTIKGKLITSESFKEQFPVILVSVDGFSGKSTIDKKGLFELPIEKQQTEYLLNFFINDSLVKRYTYKNKWSQRKRPKSISFHGECSITQKMVGQDWKSDKLKLYVFQEYELSQNDLKYQKKYNFTYSLVSKKDSKNYDCYKNYNKKALKYLVLVKELSLQKLNKNTIGKNRFSITDKSCIR
;
A
#
# COMPACT_ATOMS: atom_id res chain seq x y z
N MET A 1 4.65 -22.19 -54.84
CA MET A 1 5.43 -21.10 -54.20
C MET A 1 4.60 -19.98 -53.53
N LYS A 2 3.26 -20.06 -53.46
CA LYS A 2 2.43 -19.04 -52.76
C LYS A 2 2.30 -19.27 -51.23
N TYR A 3 2.47 -20.50 -50.77
CA TYR A 3 2.31 -20.85 -49.34
C TYR A 3 3.58 -20.65 -48.49
N LEU A 4 4.77 -20.55 -49.10
CA LEU A 4 6.02 -20.33 -48.36
C LEU A 4 6.11 -18.89 -47.80
N PHE A 5 5.54 -17.91 -48.51
CA PHE A 5 5.52 -16.50 -48.10
C PHE A 5 4.62 -16.24 -46.89
N LEU A 6 3.53 -17.00 -46.76
CA LEU A 6 2.58 -16.90 -45.63
C LEU A 6 3.18 -17.43 -44.32
N ILE A 7 3.99 -18.49 -44.38
CA ILE A 7 4.68 -19.04 -43.20
C ILE A 7 5.75 -18.07 -42.68
N PHE A 8 6.43 -17.33 -43.56
CA PHE A 8 7.40 -16.31 -43.17
C PHE A 8 6.75 -15.08 -42.51
N LEU A 9 5.53 -14.71 -42.96
CA LEU A 9 4.75 -13.60 -42.39
C LEU A 9 4.23 -13.87 -40.98
N PHE A 10 3.89 -15.12 -40.64
CA PHE A 10 3.51 -15.48 -39.27
C PHE A 10 4.72 -15.55 -38.32
N PHE A 11 5.91 -15.91 -38.82
CA PHE A 11 7.13 -15.96 -37.99
C PHE A 11 7.64 -14.57 -37.58
N THR A 12 7.48 -13.55 -38.42
CA THR A 12 7.94 -12.18 -38.10
C THR A 12 7.02 -11.43 -37.13
N LEU A 13 5.72 -11.77 -37.09
CA LEU A 13 4.75 -11.14 -36.18
C LEU A 13 4.81 -11.70 -34.75
N SER A 14 5.29 -12.95 -34.55
CA SER A 14 5.43 -13.55 -33.21
C SER A 14 6.66 -13.08 -32.42
N LEU A 15 7.59 -12.36 -33.04
CA LEU A 15 8.86 -11.94 -32.42
C LEU A 15 8.81 -10.56 -31.72
N TYR A 16 7.71 -9.82 -31.85
CA TYR A 16 7.45 -8.62 -31.05
C TYR A 16 6.70 -8.92 -29.73
N SER A 17 6.97 -10.07 -29.10
CA SER A 17 6.89 -10.14 -27.64
C SER A 17 8.02 -9.27 -27.08
N GLN A 18 7.87 -7.94 -27.15
CA GLN A 18 8.78 -7.04 -26.46
C GLN A 18 8.79 -7.45 -24.99
N ASN A 19 9.97 -7.79 -24.48
CA ASN A 19 10.12 -8.05 -23.05
C ASN A 19 9.64 -6.79 -22.31
N THR A 20 8.73 -6.97 -21.35
CA THR A 20 8.20 -5.89 -20.53
C THR A 20 8.60 -6.10 -19.08
N ILE A 21 8.57 -5.02 -18.31
CA ILE A 21 8.76 -5.10 -16.86
C ILE A 21 7.41 -5.48 -16.26
N LYS A 22 7.28 -6.74 -15.83
CA LYS A 22 6.06 -7.29 -15.23
C LYS A 22 6.24 -7.43 -13.72
N GLY A 23 5.39 -6.79 -12.94
CA GLY A 23 5.46 -6.83 -11.49
C GLY A 23 4.12 -7.07 -10.81
N LYS A 24 4.19 -7.57 -9.58
CA LYS A 24 3.06 -7.68 -8.66
C LYS A 24 3.41 -7.04 -7.33
N LEU A 25 2.82 -5.88 -7.04
CA LEU A 25 2.95 -5.24 -5.75
C LEU A 25 2.04 -5.93 -4.72
N ILE A 26 2.66 -6.39 -3.64
CA ILE A 26 1.99 -7.11 -2.55
C ILE A 26 1.62 -6.11 -1.46
N THR A 27 0.31 -5.89 -1.31
CA THR A 27 -0.32 -5.00 -0.32
C THR A 27 -1.58 -5.68 0.23
N SER A 28 -2.07 -5.25 1.40
CA SER A 28 -3.37 -5.71 1.90
C SER A 28 -4.55 -5.12 1.12
N GLU A 29 -5.73 -5.73 1.25
CA GLU A 29 -6.95 -5.18 0.65
C GLU A 29 -7.30 -3.80 1.19
N SER A 30 -7.20 -3.59 2.51
CA SER A 30 -7.47 -2.29 3.14
C SER A 30 -6.55 -1.20 2.59
N PHE A 31 -5.30 -1.54 2.29
CA PHE A 31 -4.37 -0.62 1.66
C PHE A 31 -4.85 -0.19 0.27
N LYS A 32 -5.34 -1.12 -0.53
CA LYS A 32 -5.86 -0.84 -1.89
C LYS A 32 -7.14 0.01 -1.87
N GLU A 33 -7.99 -0.19 -0.86
CA GLU A 33 -9.17 0.66 -0.65
C GLU A 33 -8.75 2.10 -0.31
N GLN A 34 -7.74 2.25 0.55
CA GLN A 34 -7.22 3.58 0.93
C GLN A 34 -6.48 4.27 -0.23
N PHE A 35 -5.75 3.51 -1.04
CA PHE A 35 -4.91 3.99 -2.13
C PHE A 35 -5.29 3.29 -3.44
N PRO A 36 -6.43 3.68 -4.05
CA PRO A 36 -6.95 3.01 -5.23
C PRO A 36 -6.11 3.23 -6.49
N VAL A 37 -5.31 4.29 -6.52
CA VAL A 37 -4.44 4.63 -7.64
C VAL A 37 -3.00 4.66 -7.15
N ILE A 38 -2.20 3.71 -7.65
CA ILE A 38 -0.76 3.64 -7.43
C ILE A 38 -0.11 3.60 -8.80
N LEU A 39 0.77 4.55 -9.06
CA LEU A 39 1.52 4.61 -10.30
C LEU A 39 2.88 3.97 -10.12
N VAL A 40 3.38 3.35 -11.18
CA VAL A 40 4.75 2.86 -11.26
C VAL A 40 5.41 3.44 -12.50
N SER A 41 6.65 3.87 -12.36
CA SER A 41 7.50 4.30 -13.48
C SER A 41 8.89 3.71 -13.33
N VAL A 42 9.66 3.77 -14.41
CA VAL A 42 11.09 3.45 -14.39
C VAL A 42 11.87 4.75 -14.44
N ASP A 43 12.95 4.82 -13.68
CA ASP A 43 13.84 5.98 -13.73
C ASP A 43 14.45 6.18 -15.12
N GLY A 44 14.35 7.42 -15.62
CA GLY A 44 14.79 7.78 -16.96
C GLY A 44 13.94 7.22 -18.11
N PHE A 45 12.71 6.76 -17.84
CA PHE A 45 11.70 6.41 -18.86
C PHE A 45 10.55 7.43 -18.80
N SER A 46 9.86 7.62 -19.92
CA SER A 46 8.69 8.49 -20.01
C SER A 46 7.40 7.80 -19.52
N GLY A 47 7.29 6.49 -19.75
CA GLY A 47 6.09 5.71 -19.46
C GLY A 47 5.81 5.52 -17.97
N LYS A 48 4.52 5.59 -17.63
CA LYS A 48 3.98 5.20 -16.31
C LYS A 48 2.88 4.16 -16.52
N SER A 49 2.68 3.31 -15.52
CA SER A 49 1.61 2.32 -15.49
C SER A 49 0.86 2.41 -14.17
N THR A 50 -0.43 2.13 -14.18
CA THR A 50 -1.24 2.08 -12.97
C THR A 50 -1.31 0.63 -12.49
N ILE A 51 -1.09 0.42 -11.19
CA ILE A 51 -1.22 -0.89 -10.58
C ILE A 51 -2.70 -1.26 -10.50
N ASP A 52 -3.06 -2.45 -10.99
CA ASP A 52 -4.45 -2.92 -10.96
C ASP A 52 -4.91 -3.37 -9.56
N LYS A 53 -6.19 -3.72 -9.44
CA LYS A 53 -6.79 -4.21 -8.18
C LYS A 53 -6.12 -5.49 -7.65
N LYS A 54 -5.50 -6.30 -8.52
CA LYS A 54 -4.76 -7.52 -8.15
C LYS A 54 -3.31 -7.22 -7.76
N GLY A 55 -2.86 -5.96 -7.88
CA GLY A 55 -1.50 -5.52 -7.61
C GLY A 55 -0.57 -5.66 -8.81
N LEU A 56 -1.08 -6.01 -9.99
CA LEU A 56 -0.27 -6.25 -11.19
C LEU A 56 0.00 -4.95 -11.94
N PHE A 57 1.16 -4.88 -12.57
CA PHE A 57 1.52 -3.83 -13.51
C PHE A 57 2.44 -4.36 -14.61
N GLU A 58 2.44 -3.65 -15.73
CA GLU A 58 3.30 -3.89 -16.86
C GLU A 58 3.80 -2.55 -17.42
N LEU A 59 5.09 -2.48 -17.71
CA LEU A 59 5.75 -1.30 -18.30
C LEU A 59 6.56 -1.74 -19.54
N PRO A 60 6.47 -1.01 -20.66
CA PRO A 60 7.32 -1.26 -21.81
C PRO A 60 8.79 -0.93 -21.48
N ILE A 61 9.72 -1.65 -22.11
CA ILE A 61 11.15 -1.36 -22.00
C ILE A 61 11.54 -0.37 -23.09
N GLU A 62 11.76 0.90 -22.73
CA GLU A 62 12.19 1.96 -23.67
C GLU A 62 13.67 1.80 -24.06
N LYS A 63 14.51 1.43 -23.08
CA LYS A 63 15.95 1.20 -23.25
C LYS A 63 16.42 0.02 -22.40
N GLN A 64 17.30 -0.80 -22.95
CA GLN A 64 17.83 -1.97 -22.25
C GLN A 64 18.76 -1.53 -21.11
N GLN A 65 18.57 -2.07 -19.91
CA GLN A 65 19.43 -1.83 -18.75
C GLN A 65 19.75 -3.16 -18.06
N THR A 66 20.82 -3.22 -17.26
CA THR A 66 21.09 -4.40 -16.42
C THR A 66 20.08 -4.49 -15.29
N GLU A 67 19.74 -3.35 -14.70
CA GLU A 67 18.74 -3.17 -13.66
C GLU A 67 17.92 -1.91 -13.92
N TYR A 68 16.63 -1.97 -13.60
CA TYR A 68 15.68 -0.86 -13.73
C TYR A 68 15.28 -0.38 -12.34
N LEU A 69 15.40 0.91 -12.07
CA LEU A 69 14.94 1.49 -10.81
C LEU A 69 13.45 1.84 -10.93
N LEU A 70 12.59 1.04 -10.31
CA LEU A 70 11.15 1.27 -10.28
C LEU A 70 10.81 2.27 -9.17
N ASN A 71 10.01 3.27 -9.52
CA ASN A 71 9.48 4.27 -8.61
C ASN A 71 7.97 4.09 -8.48
N PHE A 72 7.48 3.91 -7.26
CA PHE A 72 6.07 3.77 -6.94
C PHE A 72 5.52 5.05 -6.33
N PHE A 73 4.40 5.53 -6.84
CA PHE A 73 3.78 6.78 -6.43
C PHE A 73 2.35 6.58 -5.96
N ILE A 74 1.97 7.31 -4.92
CA ILE A 74 0.58 7.52 -4.52
C ILE A 74 0.31 9.00 -4.76
N ASN A 75 -0.60 9.29 -5.70
CA ASN A 75 -0.71 10.62 -6.32
C ASN A 75 0.67 11.07 -6.83
N ASP A 76 1.18 12.20 -6.36
CA ASP A 76 2.49 12.74 -6.76
C ASP A 76 3.62 12.40 -5.78
N SER A 77 3.33 11.65 -4.72
CA SER A 77 4.31 11.30 -3.70
C SER A 77 5.02 9.99 -4.02
N LEU A 78 6.35 10.03 -4.14
CA LEU A 78 7.18 8.83 -4.22
C LEU A 78 7.14 8.09 -2.87
N VAL A 79 6.64 6.86 -2.87
CA VAL A 79 6.43 6.06 -1.64
C VAL A 79 7.33 4.84 -1.56
N LYS A 80 7.85 4.34 -2.69
CA LYS A 80 8.79 3.21 -2.70
C LYS A 80 9.69 3.24 -3.94
N ARG A 81 10.95 2.84 -3.75
CA ARG A 81 11.87 2.47 -4.82
C ARG A 81 12.15 0.98 -4.82
N TYR A 82 12.38 0.38 -5.99
CA TYR A 82 12.73 -1.03 -6.11
C TYR A 82 13.64 -1.28 -7.31
N THR A 83 14.76 -1.96 -7.07
CA THR A 83 15.68 -2.38 -8.13
C THR A 83 15.18 -3.66 -8.79
N TYR A 84 14.77 -3.57 -10.05
CA TYR A 84 14.28 -4.66 -10.87
C TYR A 84 15.38 -5.19 -11.79
N LYS A 85 15.76 -6.47 -11.64
CA LYS A 85 16.78 -7.07 -12.50
C LYS A 85 16.21 -7.40 -13.87
N ASN A 86 16.91 -7.03 -14.94
CA ASN A 86 16.42 -7.24 -16.30
C ASN A 86 16.11 -8.71 -16.62
N LYS A 87 16.89 -9.67 -16.09
CA LYS A 87 16.57 -11.11 -16.22
C LYS A 87 15.15 -11.52 -15.75
N TRP A 88 14.45 -10.65 -15.02
CA TRP A 88 13.06 -10.89 -14.63
C TRP A 88 12.05 -10.52 -15.72
N SER A 89 12.37 -9.64 -16.67
CA SER A 89 11.50 -9.28 -17.82
C SER A 89 11.20 -10.48 -18.73
N GLN A 90 12.14 -11.41 -18.81
CA GLN A 90 12.03 -12.65 -19.60
C GLN A 90 11.17 -13.73 -18.93
N ARG A 91 10.70 -13.52 -17.69
CA ARG A 91 9.93 -14.53 -16.96
C ARG A 91 8.46 -14.50 -17.38
N LYS A 92 7.83 -15.69 -17.43
CA LYS A 92 6.38 -15.81 -17.63
C LYS A 92 5.58 -15.21 -16.46
N ARG A 93 6.07 -15.33 -15.23
CA ARG A 93 5.40 -14.82 -14.02
C ARG A 93 5.96 -13.44 -13.63
N PRO A 94 5.10 -12.50 -13.19
CA PRO A 94 5.53 -11.18 -12.73
C PRO A 94 6.38 -11.29 -11.47
N LYS A 95 7.33 -10.37 -11.31
CA LYS A 95 8.12 -10.28 -10.08
C LYS A 95 7.25 -9.78 -8.93
N SER A 96 7.16 -10.56 -7.85
CA SER A 96 6.52 -10.09 -6.62
C SER A 96 7.40 -9.08 -5.89
N ILE A 97 6.80 -7.96 -5.49
CA ILE A 97 7.44 -6.83 -4.82
C ILE A 97 6.65 -6.55 -3.54
N SER A 98 7.28 -6.73 -2.38
CA SER A 98 6.64 -6.39 -1.10
C SER A 98 6.57 -4.86 -0.94
N PHE A 99 5.40 -4.31 -0.63
CA PHE A 99 5.27 -2.89 -0.35
C PHE A 99 5.69 -2.53 1.09
N HIS A 100 5.55 -3.47 2.01
CA HIS A 100 5.76 -3.26 3.44
C HIS A 100 7.16 -2.73 3.76
N GLY A 101 7.19 -1.75 4.67
CA GLY A 101 8.41 -1.21 5.28
C GLY A 101 8.70 -1.83 6.63
N GLU A 102 9.86 -1.47 7.19
CA GLU A 102 10.16 -1.72 8.59
C GLU A 102 9.25 -0.89 9.49
N CYS A 103 8.80 -1.52 10.55
CA CYS A 103 7.74 -1.01 11.38
C CYS A 103 8.06 -1.26 12.85
N SER A 104 8.26 -0.18 13.59
CA SER A 104 8.53 -0.22 15.04
C SER A 104 7.28 -0.44 15.88
N ILE A 105 6.09 -0.24 15.30
CA ILE A 105 4.82 -0.29 16.02
C ILE A 105 4.25 -1.70 15.96
N THR A 106 3.97 -2.27 17.12
CA THR A 106 3.40 -3.63 17.23
C THR A 106 2.07 -3.63 17.95
N GLN A 107 1.25 -4.65 17.71
CA GLN A 107 0.01 -4.85 18.46
C GLN A 107 0.24 -5.07 19.97
N LYS A 108 1.44 -5.49 20.38
CA LYS A 108 1.79 -5.68 21.79
C LYS A 108 1.89 -4.34 22.52
N MET A 109 2.36 -3.29 21.85
CA MET A 109 2.51 -1.94 22.41
C MET A 109 1.19 -1.33 22.87
N VAL A 110 0.07 -1.65 22.20
CA VAL A 110 -1.26 -1.12 22.55
C VAL A 110 -1.61 -1.33 24.03
N GLY A 111 -1.22 -2.48 24.61
CA GLY A 111 -1.47 -2.74 26.03
C GLY A 111 -0.63 -1.87 26.97
N GLN A 112 0.62 -1.57 26.59
CA GLN A 112 1.50 -0.68 27.35
C GLN A 112 1.05 0.78 27.22
N ASP A 113 0.69 1.20 26.01
CA ASP A 113 0.18 2.55 25.73
C ASP A 113 -1.13 2.79 26.46
N TRP A 114 -2.03 1.80 26.52
CA TRP A 114 -3.22 1.89 27.34
C TRP A 114 -2.88 2.02 28.83
N LYS A 115 -2.07 1.12 29.40
CA LYS A 115 -1.70 1.16 30.84
C LYS A 115 -1.02 2.47 31.26
N SER A 116 -0.43 3.18 30.32
CA SER A 116 0.26 4.45 30.55
C SER A 116 -0.52 5.67 30.07
N ASP A 117 -1.80 5.53 29.72
CA ASP A 117 -2.67 6.61 29.22
C ASP A 117 -2.10 7.35 27.98
N LYS A 118 -1.36 6.62 27.15
CA LYS A 118 -0.70 7.11 25.93
C LYS A 118 -1.27 6.47 24.66
N LEU A 119 -2.51 5.97 24.71
CA LEU A 119 -3.12 5.30 23.58
C LEU A 119 -3.20 6.22 22.35
N LYS A 120 -2.87 5.66 21.20
CA LYS A 120 -2.86 6.38 19.92
C LYS A 120 -3.92 5.85 18.97
N LEU A 121 -4.36 6.69 18.05
CA LEU A 121 -5.03 6.28 16.82
C LEU A 121 -4.33 6.92 15.63
N TYR A 122 -3.88 6.08 14.70
CA TYR A 122 -3.19 6.52 13.51
C TYR A 122 -4.18 6.95 12.43
N VAL A 123 -3.98 8.14 11.87
CA VAL A 123 -4.89 8.75 10.90
C VAL A 123 -4.10 9.12 9.66
N PHE A 124 -4.59 8.72 8.49
CA PHE A 124 -3.95 9.07 7.23
C PHE A 124 -4.40 10.44 6.74
N GLN A 125 -3.68 11.49 7.15
CA GLN A 125 -4.05 12.88 6.89
C GLN A 125 -2.80 13.75 6.91
N GLU A 126 -2.67 14.66 5.93
CA GLU A 126 -1.51 15.56 5.81
C GLU A 126 -1.70 16.89 6.57
N TYR A 127 -2.95 17.28 6.82
CA TYR A 127 -3.32 18.52 7.50
C TYR A 127 -3.59 18.30 8.99
N GLU A 128 -3.68 19.40 9.73
CA GLU A 128 -4.00 19.40 11.16
C GLU A 128 -5.37 18.79 11.50
N LEU A 129 -5.50 18.35 12.75
CA LEU A 129 -6.75 17.79 13.28
C LEU A 129 -7.80 18.88 13.40
N SER A 130 -9.06 18.53 13.15
CA SER A 130 -10.15 19.47 13.38
C SER A 130 -10.35 19.74 14.88
N GLN A 131 -10.98 20.85 15.23
CA GLN A 131 -11.36 21.13 16.63
C GLN A 131 -12.26 20.04 17.23
N ASN A 132 -13.09 19.40 16.40
CA ASN A 132 -13.90 18.26 16.83
C ASN A 132 -13.04 17.04 17.15
N ASP A 133 -12.02 16.74 16.34
CA ASP A 133 -11.07 15.66 16.62
C ASP A 133 -10.33 15.91 17.94
N LEU A 134 -9.88 17.15 18.18
CA LEU A 134 -9.20 17.55 19.41
C LEU A 134 -10.10 17.46 20.65
N LYS A 135 -11.38 17.83 20.53
CA LYS A 135 -12.35 17.62 21.61
C LYS A 135 -12.60 16.13 21.86
N TYR A 136 -12.70 15.34 20.80
CA TYR A 136 -12.98 13.91 20.88
C TYR A 136 -11.82 13.13 21.50
N GLN A 137 -10.57 13.43 21.12
CA GLN A 137 -9.38 12.78 21.68
C GLN A 137 -9.25 13.06 23.18
N LYS A 138 -9.55 14.30 23.62
CA LYS A 138 -9.58 14.69 25.03
C LYS A 138 -10.65 13.94 25.82
N LYS A 139 -11.88 13.85 25.26
CA LYS A 139 -13.00 13.15 25.90
C LYS A 139 -12.69 11.69 26.22
N TYR A 140 -12.00 10.97 25.32
CA TYR A 140 -11.75 9.54 25.46
C TYR A 140 -10.30 9.19 25.84
N ASN A 141 -9.49 10.18 26.21
CA ASN A 141 -8.10 10.05 26.61
C ASN A 141 -7.24 9.21 25.64
N PHE A 142 -7.19 9.65 24.37
CA PHE A 142 -6.25 9.12 23.39
C PHE A 142 -5.68 10.28 22.57
N THR A 143 -4.68 9.99 21.73
CA THR A 143 -4.10 10.97 20.80
C THR A 143 -4.20 10.48 19.37
N TYR A 144 -4.47 11.39 18.42
CA TYR A 144 -4.29 11.06 17.02
C TYR A 144 -2.83 11.23 16.61
N SER A 145 -2.28 10.23 15.93
CA SER A 145 -0.97 10.29 15.29
C SER A 145 -1.16 10.42 13.79
N LEU A 146 -0.79 11.57 13.23
CA LEU A 146 -0.90 11.82 11.79
C LEU A 146 0.13 10.98 11.03
N VAL A 147 -0.32 10.35 9.95
CA VAL A 147 0.48 9.50 9.07
C VAL A 147 0.46 10.12 7.68
N SER A 148 1.65 10.39 7.15
CA SER A 148 1.82 10.98 5.81
C SER A 148 1.89 9.91 4.72
N LYS A 149 1.79 10.32 3.44
CA LYS A 149 2.02 9.43 2.29
C LYS A 149 3.38 8.75 2.31
N LYS A 150 4.42 9.41 2.83
CA LYS A 150 5.78 8.84 2.95
C LYS A 150 5.83 7.61 3.86
N ASP A 151 4.88 7.53 4.80
CA ASP A 151 4.77 6.44 5.78
C ASP A 151 3.77 5.36 5.36
N SER A 152 3.21 5.45 4.15
CA SER A 152 2.22 4.50 3.62
C SER A 152 2.72 3.05 3.61
N LYS A 153 4.05 2.84 3.48
CA LYS A 153 4.69 1.51 3.61
C LYS A 153 4.40 0.80 4.95
N ASN A 154 4.03 1.55 5.98
CA ASN A 154 3.70 1.07 7.32
C ASN A 154 2.19 1.03 7.60
N TYR A 155 1.35 1.30 6.60
CA TYR A 155 -0.12 1.34 6.73
C TYR A 155 -0.71 0.12 7.45
N ASP A 156 -0.27 -1.08 7.09
CA ASP A 156 -0.80 -2.31 7.70
C ASP A 156 -0.44 -2.45 9.18
N CYS A 157 0.71 -1.91 9.60
CA CYS A 157 1.04 -1.83 11.02
C CYS A 157 0.11 -0.90 11.78
N TYR A 158 -0.09 0.30 11.25
CA TYR A 158 -1.00 1.28 11.85
C TYR A 158 -2.42 0.71 11.95
N LYS A 159 -2.89 0.04 10.89
CA LYS A 159 -4.17 -0.68 10.88
C LYS A 159 -4.25 -1.72 11.99
N ASN A 160 -3.21 -2.55 12.12
CA ASN A 160 -3.16 -3.61 13.12
C ASN A 160 -3.14 -3.06 14.55
N TYR A 161 -2.39 -1.99 14.80
CA TYR A 161 -2.40 -1.26 16.07
C TYR A 161 -3.78 -0.67 16.35
N ASN A 162 -4.31 0.13 15.41
CA ASN A 162 -5.61 0.79 15.52
C ASN A 162 -6.73 -0.22 15.79
N LYS A 163 -6.73 -1.38 15.13
CA LYS A 163 -7.73 -2.42 15.37
C LYS A 163 -7.82 -2.80 16.84
N LYS A 164 -6.68 -2.99 17.51
CA LYS A 164 -6.64 -3.36 18.93
C LYS A 164 -6.93 -2.16 19.84
N ALA A 165 -6.42 -0.97 19.51
CA ALA A 165 -6.70 0.26 20.25
C ALA A 165 -8.21 0.62 20.21
N LEU A 166 -8.84 0.53 19.04
CA LEU A 166 -10.27 0.75 18.85
C LEU A 166 -11.10 -0.26 19.62
N LYS A 167 -10.69 -1.54 19.67
CA LYS A 167 -11.40 -2.54 20.47
C LYS A 167 -11.46 -2.13 21.94
N TYR A 168 -10.36 -1.63 22.49
CA TYR A 168 -10.35 -1.07 23.84
C TYR A 168 -11.25 0.17 23.98
N LEU A 169 -11.08 1.16 23.10
CA LEU A 169 -11.85 2.41 23.16
C LEU A 169 -13.36 2.20 23.03
N VAL A 170 -13.79 1.28 22.16
CA VAL A 170 -15.20 0.97 21.95
C VAL A 170 -15.77 0.17 23.13
N LEU A 171 -15.05 -0.84 23.62
CA LEU A 171 -15.57 -1.72 24.67
C LEU A 171 -15.48 -1.13 26.08
N VAL A 172 -14.43 -0.38 26.40
CA VAL A 172 -14.18 0.11 27.75
C VAL A 172 -14.55 1.58 27.91
N LYS A 173 -14.37 2.38 26.86
CA LYS A 173 -14.66 3.81 26.87
C LYS A 173 -15.95 4.17 26.12
N GLU A 174 -16.67 3.18 25.60
CA GLU A 174 -17.93 3.34 24.86
C GLU A 174 -17.82 4.35 23.70
N LEU A 175 -16.65 4.39 23.05
CA LEU A 175 -16.38 5.32 21.96
C LEU A 175 -17.29 5.02 20.75
N SER A 176 -17.90 6.07 20.20
CA SER A 176 -18.71 5.98 18.98
C SER A 176 -17.84 6.14 17.72
N LEU A 177 -17.69 5.08 16.95
CA LEU A 177 -16.88 5.08 15.72
C LEU A 177 -17.32 6.14 14.71
N GLN A 178 -18.62 6.45 14.62
CA GLN A 178 -19.15 7.42 13.67
C GLN A 178 -18.50 8.81 13.87
N LYS A 179 -18.24 9.20 15.12
CA LYS A 179 -17.65 10.49 15.49
C LYS A 179 -16.12 10.52 15.41
N LEU A 180 -15.48 9.38 15.21
CA LEU A 180 -14.03 9.28 15.01
C LEU A 180 -13.62 9.88 13.66
N ASN A 181 -12.42 10.45 13.56
CA ASN A 181 -11.88 10.99 12.32
C ASN A 181 -12.05 9.98 11.17
N LYS A 182 -12.65 10.42 10.05
CA LYS A 182 -12.99 9.57 8.91
C LYS A 182 -11.75 8.90 8.27
N ASN A 183 -10.59 9.53 8.40
CA ASN A 183 -9.32 9.06 7.86
C ASN A 183 -8.58 8.11 8.83
N THR A 184 -9.21 7.70 9.94
CA THR A 184 -8.60 6.75 10.87
C THR A 184 -8.36 5.43 10.17
N ILE A 185 -7.10 4.99 10.17
CA ILE A 185 -6.66 3.82 9.43
C ILE A 185 -7.37 2.57 9.96
N GLY A 186 -8.02 1.82 9.07
CA GLY A 186 -8.71 0.57 9.39
C GLY A 186 -10.09 0.71 10.03
N LYS A 187 -10.62 1.93 10.22
CA LYS A 187 -11.94 2.19 10.81
C LYS A 187 -13.08 1.52 10.04
N ASN A 188 -13.04 1.58 8.71
CA ASN A 188 -14.09 1.09 7.81
C ASN A 188 -14.31 -0.43 7.90
N ARG A 189 -13.27 -1.20 8.22
CA ARG A 189 -13.32 -2.66 8.41
C ARG A 189 -13.19 -3.06 9.87
N PHE A 190 -13.46 -2.15 10.81
CA PHE A 190 -13.41 -2.48 12.22
C PHE A 190 -14.62 -3.35 12.59
N SER A 191 -14.35 -4.46 13.26
CA SER A 191 -15.34 -5.30 13.92
C SER A 191 -14.88 -5.66 15.32
N ILE A 192 -15.80 -5.64 16.27
CA ILE A 192 -15.55 -6.04 17.67
C ILE A 192 -15.32 -7.56 17.76
N THR A 193 -15.99 -8.33 16.88
CA THR A 193 -15.96 -9.80 16.85
C THR A 193 -14.76 -10.36 16.11
N ASP A 194 -14.01 -9.51 15.39
CA ASP A 194 -12.80 -9.94 14.71
C ASP A 194 -11.79 -10.49 15.71
N LYS A 195 -11.51 -11.80 15.59
CA LYS A 195 -10.39 -12.42 16.28
C LYS A 195 -9.10 -11.74 15.80
N SER A 196 -8.24 -11.34 16.73
CA SER A 196 -6.87 -11.00 16.39
C SER A 196 -6.25 -12.26 15.79
N CYS A 197 -5.93 -12.26 14.49
CA CYS A 197 -5.09 -13.30 13.93
C CYS A 197 -3.74 -13.20 14.66
N ILE A 198 -3.54 -14.09 15.63
CA ILE A 198 -2.25 -14.38 16.20
C ILE A 198 -1.51 -15.10 15.08
N ARG A 199 -0.56 -14.43 14.45
CA ARG A 199 0.53 -15.08 13.73
C ARG A 199 1.71 -15.14 14.68
#